data_AF-A0A5E4P6A9-F1
#
_entry.id   AF-A0A5E4P6A9-F1
#
_cell.length_a   1.000
_cell.length_b   1.000
_cell.length_c   1.000
_cell.angle_alpha   90.00
_cell.angle_beta   90.00
_cell.angle_gamma   90.00
#
_symmetry.space_group_name_H-M   'P 1'
#
loop_
_entity.id
_entity.type
_entity.pdbx_description
1 polymer ?
#
loop_
_entity_poly.entity_id
_entity_poly.type
_entity_poly.pdbx_seq_one_letter_code
_entity_poly.pdbx_strand_id
1 'polypeptide(L)'
;MRNAGKARVQGMLVQKMVKQGIELIIGGRRDPQFGPIVMFGLGGIFVEILRDVSIRVCPVTRAEADEMIDEIKGSPLLHGARGTVPVDTGKLARMLVNVSKMLYENREICEFDLNPVIADAKGVLAVDVRVVSCKA
;
A
#
# COMPACT_ATOMS: atom_id res chain seq x y z
N MET A 1 -24.87 -6.26 -25.49
CA MET A 1 -23.45 -6.61 -25.34
C MET A 1 -22.92 -7.19 -26.66
N ARG A 2 -22.61 -6.32 -27.63
CA ARG A 2 -21.97 -6.68 -28.90
C ARG A 2 -20.82 -5.69 -29.09
N ASN A 3 -19.64 -6.20 -29.44
CA ASN A 3 -18.36 -5.51 -29.62
C ASN A 3 -17.53 -5.25 -28.34
N ALA A 4 -17.05 -6.32 -27.71
CA ALA A 4 -15.68 -6.31 -27.22
C ALA A 4 -14.85 -7.05 -28.27
N GLY A 5 -13.85 -6.40 -28.88
CA GLY A 5 -12.90 -7.08 -29.77
C GLY A 5 -12.29 -8.30 -29.07
N LYS A 6 -11.80 -9.30 -29.84
CA LYS A 6 -11.19 -10.53 -29.29
C LYS A 6 -10.12 -10.17 -28.25
N ALA A 7 -10.47 -10.22 -26.97
CA ALA A 7 -9.54 -9.97 -25.88
C ALA A 7 -8.51 -11.09 -25.86
N ARG A 8 -7.24 -10.75 -25.94
CA ARG A 8 -6.16 -11.73 -25.81
C ARG A 8 -5.98 -12.06 -24.34
N VAL A 9 -6.48 -13.22 -23.92
CA VAL A 9 -6.25 -13.77 -22.57
C VAL A 9 -4.82 -14.30 -22.51
N GLN A 10 -4.00 -13.77 -21.59
CA GLN A 10 -2.61 -14.23 -21.40
C GLN A 10 -2.54 -15.53 -20.58
N GLY A 11 -3.49 -15.72 -19.65
CA GLY A 11 -3.55 -16.87 -18.77
C GLY A 11 -4.51 -16.63 -17.60
N MET A 12 -4.49 -17.53 -16.62
CA MET A 12 -5.24 -17.43 -15.36
C MET A 12 -4.25 -17.45 -14.20
N LEU A 13 -4.38 -16.51 -13.26
CA LEU A 13 -3.60 -16.47 -12.03
C LEU A 13 -4.38 -17.14 -10.90
N VAL A 14 -3.81 -18.19 -10.31
CA VAL A 14 -4.38 -18.87 -9.13
C VAL A 14 -3.58 -18.44 -7.91
N GLN A 15 -4.25 -17.84 -6.92
CA GLN A 15 -3.64 -17.34 -5.69
C GLN A 15 -4.34 -17.92 -4.46
N LYS A 16 -3.62 -17.90 -3.33
CA LYS A 16 -4.18 -18.23 -2.02
C LYS A 16 -5.22 -17.17 -1.64
N MET A 17 -6.39 -17.61 -1.17
CA MET A 17 -7.40 -16.71 -0.62
C MET A 17 -6.99 -16.23 0.78
N VAL A 18 -6.84 -14.91 0.93
CA VAL A 18 -6.60 -14.24 2.22
C VAL A 18 -7.95 -13.85 2.81
N LYS A 19 -8.28 -14.33 4.01
CA LYS A 19 -9.65 -14.23 4.56
C LYS A 19 -9.84 -13.22 5.68
N GLN A 20 -8.76 -12.71 6.30
CA GLN A 20 -8.83 -11.93 7.53
C GLN A 20 -7.68 -10.93 7.63
N GLY A 21 -7.94 -9.77 8.24
CA GLY A 21 -6.98 -8.71 8.53
C GLY A 21 -7.59 -7.33 8.31
N ILE A 22 -6.83 -6.30 8.67
CA ILE A 22 -7.14 -4.91 8.37
C ILE A 22 -6.68 -4.63 6.94
N GLU A 23 -7.59 -4.10 6.12
CA GLU A 23 -7.26 -3.63 4.78
C GLU A 23 -6.57 -2.26 4.84
N LEU A 24 -5.49 -2.13 4.09
CA LEU A 24 -4.59 -0.99 4.01
C LEU A 24 -4.33 -0.67 2.54
N ILE A 25 -3.95 0.57 2.29
CA ILE A 25 -3.43 1.01 0.99
C ILE A 25 -2.00 1.54 1.16
N ILE A 26 -1.12 1.13 0.25
CA ILE A 26 0.23 1.69 0.14
C ILE A 26 0.44 2.07 -1.32
N GLY A 27 0.52 3.36 -1.58
CA GLY A 27 0.77 3.89 -2.91
C GLY A 27 2.09 4.62 -2.98
N GLY A 28 2.68 4.72 -4.16
CA GLY A 28 3.82 5.61 -4.36
C GLY A 28 3.84 6.15 -5.77
N ARG A 29 4.30 7.38 -5.94
CA ARG A 29 4.40 8.03 -7.24
C ARG A 29 5.55 9.01 -7.29
N ARG A 30 5.98 9.37 -8.49
CA ARG A 30 6.90 10.49 -8.69
C ARG A 30 6.11 11.79 -8.78
N ASP A 31 6.16 12.57 -7.72
CA ASP A 31 5.61 13.91 -7.69
C ASP A 31 6.53 14.91 -8.43
N PRO A 32 5.99 15.85 -9.24
CA PRO A 32 6.80 16.81 -9.98
C PRO A 32 7.64 17.75 -9.11
N GLN A 33 7.22 18.03 -7.89
CA GLN A 33 7.91 18.97 -6.99
C GLN A 33 8.84 18.24 -6.02
N PHE A 34 8.38 17.11 -5.47
CA PHE A 34 9.08 16.43 -4.38
C PHE A 34 9.86 15.18 -4.83
N GLY A 35 9.73 14.77 -6.10
CA GLY A 35 10.28 13.51 -6.58
C GLY A 35 9.48 12.30 -6.06
N PRO A 36 10.11 11.15 -5.79
CA PRO A 36 9.38 9.95 -5.37
C PRO A 36 8.77 10.16 -3.97
N ILE A 37 7.47 9.91 -3.85
CA ILE A 37 6.71 9.97 -2.59
C ILE A 37 5.98 8.65 -2.35
N VAL A 38 5.79 8.29 -1.09
CA VAL A 38 5.00 7.14 -0.65
C VAL A 38 3.85 7.61 0.23
N MET A 39 2.71 6.94 0.11
CA MET A 39 1.47 7.18 0.82
C MET A 39 1.06 5.91 1.57
N PHE A 40 0.56 6.08 2.79
CA PHE A 40 0.00 5.01 3.61
C PHE A 40 -1.38 5.40 4.14
N GLY A 41 -2.32 4.46 4.20
CA GLY A 41 -3.62 4.68 4.83
C GLY A 41 -4.42 3.39 5.05
N LEU A 42 -5.56 3.50 5.73
CA LEU A 42 -6.54 2.41 5.82
C LEU A 42 -7.25 2.23 4.49
N GLY A 43 -7.44 0.98 4.05
CA GLY A 43 -8.19 0.61 2.85
C GLY A 43 -9.72 0.68 3.04
N GLY A 44 -10.45 0.32 1.99
CA GLY A 44 -11.92 0.33 1.97
C GLY A 44 -12.53 1.74 1.96
N ILE A 45 -13.75 1.89 2.52
CA ILE A 45 -14.51 3.16 2.55
C ILE A 45 -13.77 4.32 3.22
N PHE A 46 -12.73 4.03 4.01
CA PHE A 46 -11.98 5.02 4.76
C PHE A 46 -11.04 5.87 3.89
N VAL A 47 -10.55 5.35 2.74
CA VAL A 47 -9.74 6.14 1.79
C VAL A 47 -10.59 7.19 1.07
N GLU A 48 -11.77 6.78 0.58
CA GLU A 48 -12.56 7.59 -0.35
C GLU A 48 -13.27 8.77 0.35
N ILE A 49 -13.67 8.58 1.62
CA ILE A 49 -14.48 9.56 2.35
C ILE A 49 -13.65 10.37 3.35
N LEU A 50 -12.69 9.76 4.05
CA LEU A 50 -11.97 10.42 5.15
C LEU A 50 -10.63 11.03 4.75
N ARG A 51 -10.08 10.67 3.57
CA ARG A 51 -8.73 11.05 3.12
C ARG A 51 -7.68 10.83 4.23
N ASP A 52 -7.83 9.74 4.98
CA ASP A 52 -7.00 9.43 6.13
C ASP A 52 -5.70 8.75 5.68
N VAL A 53 -4.74 9.56 5.28
CA VAL A 53 -3.47 9.11 4.72
C VAL A 53 -2.31 9.92 5.28
N SER A 54 -1.16 9.26 5.42
CA SER A 54 0.13 9.90 5.66
C SER A 54 1.01 9.79 4.41
N ILE A 55 1.80 10.83 4.14
CA ILE A 55 2.66 10.92 2.95
C ILE A 55 4.08 11.31 3.38
N ARG A 56 5.09 10.71 2.76
CA ARG A 56 6.50 11.06 2.94
C ARG A 56 7.27 11.02 1.63
N VAL A 57 8.35 11.78 1.55
CA VAL A 57 9.32 11.71 0.44
C VAL A 57 10.17 10.46 0.60
N CYS A 58 10.43 9.76 -0.50
CA CYS A 58 11.23 8.55 -0.51
C CYS A 58 12.74 8.87 -0.60
N PRO A 59 13.61 7.99 -0.05
CA PRO A 59 13.26 6.78 0.69
C PRO A 59 12.87 7.10 2.14
N VAL A 60 11.93 6.35 2.71
CA VAL A 60 11.56 6.52 4.12
C VAL A 60 12.43 5.63 5.01
N THR A 61 12.82 6.17 6.16
CA THR A 61 13.49 5.44 7.23
C THR A 61 12.48 4.62 8.03
N ARG A 62 12.98 3.73 8.89
CA ARG A 62 12.13 2.96 9.80
C ARG A 62 11.32 3.87 10.74
N ALA A 63 11.94 4.90 11.30
CA ALA A 63 11.28 5.84 12.21
C ALA A 63 10.16 6.60 11.50
N GLU A 64 10.41 7.12 10.28
CA GLU A 64 9.38 7.78 9.48
C GLU A 64 8.23 6.83 9.12
N ALA A 65 8.52 5.55 8.85
CA ALA A 65 7.48 4.56 8.58
C ALA A 65 6.63 4.27 9.83
N ASP A 66 7.23 4.18 11.01
CA ASP A 66 6.48 4.03 12.27
C ASP A 66 5.61 5.29 12.52
N GLU A 67 6.15 6.50 12.30
CA GLU A 67 5.38 7.76 12.39
C GLU A 67 4.21 7.80 11.40
N MET A 68 4.42 7.39 10.14
CA MET A 68 3.37 7.32 9.13
C MET A 68 2.21 6.41 9.56
N ILE A 69 2.50 5.31 10.25
CA ILE A 69 1.50 4.37 10.76
C ILE A 69 0.70 4.98 11.91
N ASP A 70 1.34 5.77 12.76
CA ASP A 70 0.71 6.38 13.93
C ASP A 70 -0.02 7.70 13.61
N GLU A 71 0.32 8.37 12.51
CA GLU A 71 -0.26 9.67 12.10
C GLU A 71 -1.70 9.57 11.57
N ILE A 72 -2.09 8.43 11.00
CA ILE A 72 -3.44 8.26 10.47
C ILE A 72 -4.47 8.17 11.60
N LYS A 73 -5.65 8.77 11.42
CA LYS A 73 -6.77 8.74 12.38
C LYS A 73 -7.22 7.31 12.68
N GLY A 74 -7.05 6.41 11.72
CA GLY A 74 -7.31 4.99 11.80
C GLY A 74 -6.29 4.16 12.61
N SER A 75 -5.15 4.74 13.02
CA SER A 75 -4.08 4.05 13.73
C SER A 75 -4.54 3.22 14.95
N PRO A 76 -5.52 3.67 15.78
CA PRO A 76 -6.02 2.85 16.88
C PRO A 76 -6.52 1.46 16.47
N LEU A 77 -7.04 1.28 15.23
CA LEU A 77 -7.44 -0.03 14.72
C LEU A 77 -6.25 -0.97 14.53
N LEU A 78 -5.09 -0.42 14.11
CA LEU A 78 -3.84 -1.17 13.94
C LEU A 78 -3.30 -1.64 15.29
N HIS A 79 -3.56 -0.88 16.35
CA HIS A 79 -3.13 -1.16 17.72
C HIS A 79 -4.15 -1.95 18.55
N GLY A 80 -5.19 -2.53 17.92
CA GLY A 80 -6.13 -3.43 18.60
C GLY A 80 -7.32 -2.76 19.28
N ALA A 81 -7.74 -1.56 18.83
CA ALA A 81 -8.94 -0.92 19.35
C ALA A 81 -10.18 -1.83 19.24
N ARG A 82 -11.13 -1.64 20.15
CA ARG A 82 -12.39 -2.41 20.26
C ARG A 82 -12.18 -3.92 20.46
N GLY A 83 -11.09 -4.32 21.13
CA GLY A 83 -10.80 -5.72 21.46
C GLY A 83 -10.30 -6.55 20.27
N THR A 84 -9.87 -5.89 19.19
CA THR A 84 -9.25 -6.56 18.04
C THR A 84 -7.79 -6.89 18.34
N VAL A 85 -7.24 -7.88 17.66
CA VAL A 85 -5.82 -8.22 17.82
C VAL A 85 -4.99 -7.18 17.04
N PRO A 86 -3.97 -6.57 17.65
CA PRO A 86 -3.08 -5.64 16.96
C PRO A 86 -2.43 -6.27 15.73
N VAL A 87 -2.17 -5.46 14.70
CA VAL A 87 -1.41 -5.89 13.52
C VAL A 87 0.09 -5.90 13.84
N ASP A 88 0.86 -6.66 13.06
CA ASP A 88 2.32 -6.60 13.10
C ASP A 88 2.84 -5.31 12.45
N THR A 89 2.78 -4.19 13.20
CA THR A 89 3.22 -2.86 12.73
C THR A 89 4.70 -2.83 12.36
N GLY A 90 5.53 -3.68 12.95
CA GLY A 90 6.94 -3.82 12.58
C GLY A 90 7.14 -4.37 11.17
N LYS A 91 6.32 -5.35 10.74
CA LYS A 91 6.32 -5.82 9.35
C LYS A 91 5.69 -4.81 8.40
N LEU A 92 4.67 -4.07 8.86
CA LEU A 92 4.07 -2.99 8.06
C LEU A 92 5.08 -1.87 7.77
N ALA A 93 5.79 -1.40 8.79
CA ALA A 93 6.84 -0.39 8.64
C ALA A 93 7.97 -0.89 7.72
N ARG A 94 8.34 -2.17 7.83
CA ARG A 94 9.32 -2.78 6.92
C ARG A 94 8.84 -2.78 5.47
N MET A 95 7.56 -3.06 5.22
CA MET A 95 6.98 -2.98 3.89
C MET A 95 7.06 -1.56 3.34
N LEU A 96 6.67 -0.54 4.13
CA LEU A 96 6.76 0.88 3.75
C LEU A 96 8.19 1.31 3.38
N VAL A 97 9.17 0.96 4.22
CA VAL A 97 10.60 1.22 3.93
C VAL A 97 11.01 0.58 2.61
N ASN A 98 10.68 -0.70 2.41
CA ASN A 98 11.09 -1.44 1.21
C ASN A 98 10.46 -0.88 -0.07
N VAL A 99 9.17 -0.54 -0.07
CA VAL A 99 8.50 -0.01 -1.26
C VAL A 99 8.94 1.42 -1.57
N SER A 100 9.21 2.23 -0.53
CA SER A 100 9.78 3.57 -0.73
C SER A 100 11.17 3.51 -1.36
N LYS A 101 11.99 2.55 -0.90
CA LYS A 101 13.32 2.30 -1.44
C LYS A 101 13.24 1.80 -2.88
N MET A 102 12.33 0.86 -3.17
CA MET A 102 12.06 0.38 -4.52
C MET A 102 11.70 1.53 -5.47
N LEU A 103 10.78 2.42 -5.07
CA LEU A 103 10.45 3.59 -5.89
C LEU A 103 11.61 4.57 -6.03
N TYR A 104 12.42 4.75 -4.99
CA TYR A 104 13.58 5.64 -5.05
C TYR A 104 14.65 5.11 -6.03
N GLU A 105 14.98 3.82 -5.96
CA GLU A 105 16.07 3.20 -6.72
C GLU A 105 15.70 2.93 -8.20
N ASN A 106 14.43 2.68 -8.51
CA ASN A 106 13.97 2.30 -9.85
C ASN A 106 13.28 3.48 -10.54
N ARG A 107 14.03 4.23 -11.36
CA ARG A 107 13.56 5.47 -12.05
C ARG A 107 12.46 5.23 -13.07
N GLU A 108 12.40 4.03 -13.63
CA GLU A 108 11.38 3.56 -14.54
C GLU A 108 10.02 3.32 -13.87
N ILE A 109 9.95 3.23 -12.54
CA ILE A 109 8.66 3.14 -11.84
C ILE A 109 8.11 4.56 -11.63
N CYS A 110 6.98 4.85 -12.27
CA CYS A 110 6.28 6.13 -12.18
C CYS A 110 5.29 6.16 -11.02
N GLU A 111 4.56 5.06 -10.88
CA GLU A 111 3.53 4.87 -9.86
C GLU A 111 3.46 3.39 -9.49
N PHE A 112 3.16 3.10 -8.22
CA PHE A 112 2.68 1.81 -7.79
C PHE A 112 1.49 1.99 -6.83
N ASP A 113 0.62 0.99 -6.79
CA ASP A 113 -0.52 0.92 -5.89
C ASP A 113 -0.62 -0.51 -5.35
N LEU A 114 -0.49 -0.65 -4.03
CA LEU A 114 -0.74 -1.88 -3.29
C LEU A 114 -2.10 -1.75 -2.61
N ASN A 115 -3.13 -2.31 -3.24
CA ASN A 115 -4.51 -2.16 -2.80
C ASN A 115 -5.38 -3.38 -3.16
N PRO A 116 -5.76 -4.23 -2.18
CA PRO A 116 -5.50 -4.07 -0.75
C PRO A 116 -4.15 -4.66 -0.32
N VAL A 117 -3.56 -4.06 0.70
CA VAL A 117 -2.62 -4.72 1.61
C VAL A 117 -3.43 -5.21 2.81
N ILE A 118 -3.31 -6.49 3.16
CA ILE A 118 -3.97 -7.07 4.34
C ILE A 118 -2.94 -7.27 5.43
N ALA A 119 -3.20 -6.70 6.61
CA ALA A 119 -2.37 -6.81 7.80
C ALA A 119 -3.11 -7.45 8.98
N ASP A 120 -2.46 -8.40 9.65
CA ASP A 120 -2.94 -9.01 10.89
C ASP A 120 -1.76 -9.22 11.85
N ALA A 121 -2.01 -9.89 12.98
CA ALA A 121 -0.98 -10.21 13.96
C ALA A 121 0.12 -11.17 13.45
N LYS A 122 -0.12 -11.88 12.34
CA LYS A 122 0.80 -12.87 11.77
C LYS A 122 1.66 -12.24 10.67
N GLY A 123 1.14 -11.25 9.95
CA GLY A 123 1.94 -10.50 9.00
C GLY A 123 1.18 -9.52 8.14
N VAL A 124 1.85 -9.08 7.08
CA VAL A 124 1.39 -8.06 6.14
C VAL A 124 1.61 -8.57 4.73
N LEU A 125 0.58 -8.51 3.89
CA LEU A 125 0.59 -9.06 2.54
C LEU A 125 -0.13 -8.14 1.56
N ALA A 126 0.56 -7.73 0.49
CA ALA A 126 -0.09 -7.10 -0.67
C ALA A 126 -0.86 -8.18 -1.45
N VAL A 127 -2.17 -8.02 -1.57
CA VAL A 127 -3.06 -8.97 -2.25
C VAL A 127 -3.16 -8.64 -3.74
N ASP A 128 -3.21 -7.35 -4.06
CA ASP A 128 -3.16 -6.85 -5.43
C ASP A 128 -2.11 -5.73 -5.56
N VAL A 129 -1.52 -5.66 -6.74
CA VAL A 129 -0.40 -4.79 -7.06
C VAL A 129 -0.54 -4.27 -8.48
N ARG A 130 -0.62 -2.95 -8.62
CA ARG A 130 -0.49 -2.26 -9.90
C ARG A 130 0.82 -1.48 -9.94
N VAL A 131 1.54 -1.57 -11.04
CA VAL A 131 2.75 -0.77 -11.30
C VAL A 131 2.63 -0.12 -12.67
N VAL A 132 2.93 1.17 -12.74
CA VAL A 132 2.99 1.95 -13.98
C VAL A 132 4.43 2.34 -14.23
N SER A 133 4.95 1.95 -15.40
CA SER A 133 6.30 2.31 -15.82
C SER A 133 6.33 3.60 -16.63
N CYS A 134 7.33 4.45 -16.40
CA CYS A 134 7.73 5.54 -17.29
C CYS A 134 8.81 5.06 -18.27
N LYS A 135 8.96 5.79 -19.38
CA LYS A 135 10.26 5.83 -20.06
C LYS A 135 11.22 6.69 -19.22
N ALA A 136 12.41 6.15 -18.96
CA ALA A 136 13.50 6.86 -18.29
C ALA A 136 13.99 8.06 -19.12
#